data_AF-R7PQ25-F1
#
_entry.id   AF-R7PQ25-F1
#
_cell.length_a   1.000
_cell.length_b   1.000
_cell.length_c   1.000
_cell.angle_alpha   90.00
_cell.angle_beta   90.00
_cell.angle_gamma   90.00
#
_symmetry.space_group_name_H-M   'P 1'
#
loop_
_entity.id
_entity.type
_entity.pdbx_description
1 polymer ?
#
loop_
_entity_poly.entity_id
_entity_poly.type
_entity_poly.pdbx_seq_one_letter_code
_entity_poly.pdbx_strand_id
1 'polypeptide(L)'
;MIKDDFLEKEFSIYIDTCSLLSDYSEAFWNYILPYLRKYGQTVIVIPAVLNELIKHSENAENKELARKSQQVLCLLQSLEKESLACMGNWYDHTYADQDFITLFRSKSKKESVLLITQDKELAANVLALKEPNLSVRRILVDGSLSEIKLKEKASFWFMLCNKIVNFLFLSAEDRLSKQGVCKLCKKRMDTRYMKKGICATCLKKGTIHRCKRCGKKMLYTHYLRYVEKAKPFIYCDSCYLFRKQIYETRVCESCGNRFEITQGEVEFYKSKNWVLPKRCKNCRKQRK
;
A
#
# COMPACT_ATOMS: atom_id res chain seq x y z
N MET A 1 -23.14 -12.49 25.23
CA MET A 1 -22.23 -11.33 25.38
C MET A 1 -20.79 -11.75 25.07
N ILE A 2 -20.48 -12.18 23.83
CA ILE A 2 -19.17 -12.77 23.46
C ILE A 2 -18.46 -11.92 22.37
N LYS A 3 -18.90 -10.68 22.13
CA LYS A 3 -18.50 -10.01 20.88
C LYS A 3 -17.03 -9.55 20.87
N ASP A 4 -16.43 -9.23 22.02
CA ASP A 4 -15.20 -8.42 22.03
C ASP A 4 -14.05 -8.92 22.94
N ASP A 5 -14.15 -10.08 23.61
CA ASP A 5 -13.11 -10.61 24.53
C ASP A 5 -11.71 -10.76 23.90
N PHE A 6 -11.63 -10.79 22.57
CA PHE A 6 -10.36 -10.84 21.85
C PHE A 6 -9.65 -9.48 21.80
N LEU A 7 -10.38 -8.38 21.94
CA LEU A 7 -9.81 -7.02 21.90
C LEU A 7 -9.18 -6.63 23.25
N GLU A 8 -9.48 -7.36 24.32
CA GLU A 8 -8.78 -7.25 25.61
C GLU A 8 -7.43 -7.96 25.62
N LYS A 9 -7.20 -8.89 24.68
CA LYS A 9 -5.94 -9.61 24.54
C LYS A 9 -4.98 -8.86 23.63
N GLU A 10 -3.70 -8.89 23.98
CA GLU A 10 -2.63 -8.28 23.21
C GLU A 10 -2.34 -9.12 21.95
N PHE A 11 -2.99 -8.78 20.83
CA PHE A 11 -2.79 -9.42 19.53
C PHE A 11 -1.88 -8.59 18.64
N SER A 12 -1.00 -9.27 17.88
CA SER A 12 -0.48 -8.72 16.64
C SER A 12 -1.55 -8.86 15.55
N ILE A 13 -2.21 -7.75 15.20
CA ILE A 13 -3.34 -7.73 14.27
C ILE A 13 -2.83 -7.52 12.84
N TYR A 14 -3.17 -8.41 11.92
CA TYR A 14 -2.83 -8.36 10.51
C TYR A 14 -4.08 -8.32 9.64
N ILE A 15 -4.00 -7.68 8.48
CA ILE A 15 -5.11 -7.59 7.53
C ILE A 15 -4.62 -7.78 6.09
N ASP A 16 -5.38 -8.51 5.28
CA ASP A 16 -5.08 -8.76 3.87
C ASP A 16 -5.69 -7.72 2.91
N THR A 17 -5.26 -7.75 1.65
CA THR A 17 -5.74 -6.85 0.60
C THR A 17 -7.23 -7.04 0.34
N CYS A 18 -7.72 -8.28 0.33
CA CYS A 18 -9.13 -8.59 0.08
C CYS A 18 -10.05 -7.96 1.13
N SER A 19 -9.67 -7.97 2.41
CA SER A 19 -10.44 -7.34 3.48
C SER A 19 -10.40 -5.82 3.38
N LEU A 20 -9.24 -5.25 3.10
CA LEU A 20 -9.07 -3.80 2.91
C LEU A 20 -9.88 -3.26 1.72
N LEU A 21 -10.03 -4.04 0.65
CA LEU A 21 -10.80 -3.65 -0.54
C LEU A 21 -12.26 -4.11 -0.51
N SER A 22 -12.69 -4.80 0.55
CA SER A 22 -14.05 -5.28 0.70
C SER A 22 -15.04 -4.13 0.91
N ASP A 23 -16.29 -4.33 0.52
CA ASP A 23 -17.36 -3.34 0.76
C ASP A 23 -17.67 -3.14 2.25
N TYR A 24 -17.16 -4.02 3.12
CA TYR A 24 -17.29 -3.91 4.57
C TYR A 24 -16.12 -3.18 5.23
N SER A 25 -15.10 -2.76 4.48
CA SER A 25 -13.90 -2.15 5.05
C SER A 25 -14.21 -0.87 5.83
N GLU A 26 -15.13 -0.04 5.37
CA GLU A 26 -15.50 1.21 6.06
C GLU A 26 -16.16 0.93 7.41
N ALA A 27 -17.15 0.02 7.42
CA ALA A 27 -17.82 -0.42 8.65
C ALA A 27 -16.81 -1.04 9.63
N PHE A 28 -15.85 -1.83 9.12
CA PHE A 28 -14.78 -2.40 9.93
C PHE A 28 -13.93 -1.33 10.62
N TRP A 29 -13.50 -0.29 9.90
CA TRP A 29 -12.70 0.78 10.51
C TRP A 29 -13.48 1.51 11.60
N ASN A 30 -14.75 1.82 11.35
CA ASN A 30 -15.62 2.44 12.36
C ASN A 30 -15.78 1.56 13.60
N TYR A 31 -15.86 0.24 13.41
CA TYR A 31 -15.91 -0.72 14.51
C TYR A 31 -14.60 -0.82 15.27
N ILE A 32 -13.45 -1.00 14.61
CA ILE A 32 -12.18 -1.37 15.27
C ILE A 32 -11.43 -0.17 15.87
N LEU A 33 -11.53 1.02 15.27
CA LEU A 33 -10.74 2.20 15.66
C LEU A 33 -10.91 2.62 17.13
N PRO A 34 -12.11 2.62 17.73
CA PRO A 34 -12.27 2.89 19.16
C PRO A 34 -11.48 1.93 20.05
N TYR A 35 -11.40 0.65 19.69
CA TYR A 35 -10.68 -0.37 20.46
C TYR A 35 -9.17 -0.24 20.31
N LEU A 36 -8.68 -0.01 19.08
CA LEU A 36 -7.26 0.25 18.84
C LEU A 36 -6.76 1.42 19.70
N ARG A 37 -7.53 2.51 19.76
CA ARG A 37 -7.24 3.68 20.61
C ARG A 37 -7.28 3.34 22.09
N LYS A 38 -8.31 2.61 22.54
CA LYS A 38 -8.50 2.23 23.95
C LYS A 38 -7.36 1.36 24.48
N TYR A 39 -6.88 0.41 23.68
CA TYR A 39 -5.89 -0.58 24.10
C TYR A 39 -4.47 -0.28 23.57
N GLY A 40 -4.26 0.83 22.85
CA GLY A 40 -2.97 1.18 22.26
C GLY A 40 -2.47 0.19 21.21
N GLN A 41 -3.39 -0.49 20.52
CA GLN A 41 -3.08 -1.49 19.50
C GLN A 41 -3.02 -0.88 18.11
N THR A 42 -2.35 -1.59 17.20
CA THR A 42 -2.11 -1.14 15.83
C THR A 42 -2.37 -2.27 14.83
N VAL A 43 -3.02 -1.96 13.71
CA VAL A 43 -3.20 -2.92 12.61
C VAL A 43 -1.94 -2.96 11.74
N ILE A 44 -1.37 -4.14 11.54
CA ILE A 44 -0.14 -4.37 10.80
C ILE A 44 -0.47 -4.74 9.35
N VAL A 45 0.01 -3.92 8.40
CA VAL A 45 -0.11 -4.16 6.96
C VAL A 45 1.25 -4.60 6.42
N ILE A 46 1.39 -5.86 6.02
CA ILE A 46 2.66 -6.39 5.54
C ILE A 46 3.04 -5.83 4.15
N PRO A 47 4.34 -5.84 3.77
CA PRO A 47 4.77 -5.32 2.48
C PRO A 47 4.09 -5.97 1.27
N ALA A 48 3.78 -7.27 1.33
CA ALA A 48 3.08 -7.97 0.25
C ALA A 48 1.70 -7.36 -0.04
N VAL A 49 0.92 -7.07 1.01
CA VAL A 49 -0.40 -6.43 0.93
C VAL A 49 -0.28 -5.01 0.39
N LEU A 50 0.72 -4.24 0.86
CA LEU A 50 0.94 -2.88 0.36
C LEU A 50 1.31 -2.85 -1.12
N ASN A 51 2.16 -3.78 -1.57
CA ASN A 51 2.54 -3.91 -2.98
C ASN A 51 1.34 -4.25 -3.87
N GLU A 52 0.46 -5.14 -3.38
CA GLU A 52 -0.77 -5.50 -4.08
C GLU A 52 -1.71 -4.29 -4.23
N LEU A 53 -1.91 -3.51 -3.14
CA LEU A 53 -2.70 -2.28 -3.17
C LEU A 53 -2.13 -1.24 -4.15
N ILE A 54 -0.81 -1.03 -4.17
CA ILE A 54 -0.16 -0.10 -5.10
C ILE A 54 -0.39 -0.56 -6.54
N LYS A 55 -0.18 -1.84 -6.83
CA LYS A 55 -0.41 -2.41 -8.16
C LYS A 55 -1.87 -2.23 -8.61
N HIS A 56 -2.82 -2.42 -7.70
CA HIS A 56 -4.23 -2.18 -7.99
C HIS A 56 -4.55 -0.70 -8.20
N SER A 57 -3.90 0.20 -7.45
CA SER A 57 -4.08 1.66 -7.56
C SER A 57 -3.66 2.23 -8.93
N GLU A 58 -2.80 1.51 -9.64
CA GLU A 58 -2.29 1.85 -10.98
C GLU A 58 -3.04 1.10 -12.09
N ASN A 59 -4.08 0.32 -11.77
CA ASN A 59 -4.81 -0.48 -12.75
C ASN A 59 -5.58 0.41 -13.74
N ALA A 60 -5.16 0.40 -15.01
CA ALA A 60 -5.76 1.19 -16.08
C ALA A 60 -7.11 0.64 -16.59
N GLU A 61 -7.34 -0.67 -16.43
CA GLU A 61 -8.53 -1.36 -16.93
C GLU A 61 -9.69 -1.25 -15.92
N ASN A 62 -9.42 -1.55 -14.65
CA ASN A 62 -10.42 -1.51 -13.58
C ASN A 62 -10.28 -0.23 -12.77
N LYS A 63 -10.90 0.85 -13.28
CA LYS A 63 -10.89 2.19 -12.65
C LYS A 63 -11.49 2.19 -11.24
N GLU A 64 -12.50 1.36 -10.99
CA GLU A 64 -13.15 1.31 -9.67
C GLU A 64 -12.24 0.64 -8.63
N LEU A 65 -11.58 -0.46 -9.01
CA LEU A 65 -10.56 -1.09 -8.19
C LEU A 65 -9.40 -0.13 -7.90
N ALA A 66 -8.91 0.58 -8.93
CA ALA A 66 -7.87 1.58 -8.77
C ALA A 66 -8.28 2.69 -7.80
N ARG A 67 -9.51 3.22 -7.93
CA ARG A 67 -10.07 4.24 -7.04
C ARG A 67 -10.17 3.72 -5.59
N LYS A 68 -10.73 2.53 -5.38
CA LYS A 68 -10.82 1.90 -4.04
C LYS A 68 -9.44 1.70 -3.42
N SER A 69 -8.46 1.19 -4.18
CA SER A 69 -7.09 1.02 -3.70
C SER A 69 -6.40 2.34 -3.34
N GLN A 70 -6.60 3.40 -4.13
CA GLN A 70 -6.10 4.73 -3.79
C GLN A 70 -6.71 5.26 -2.48
N GLN A 71 -8.01 5.05 -2.27
CA GLN A 71 -8.68 5.45 -1.03
C GLN A 71 -8.14 4.70 0.18
N VAL A 72 -7.96 3.38 0.07
CA VAL A 72 -7.35 2.56 1.12
C VAL A 72 -5.94 3.03 1.44
N LEU A 73 -5.11 3.32 0.44
CA LEU A 73 -3.75 3.84 0.65
C LEU A 73 -3.76 5.18 1.41
N CYS A 74 -4.66 6.10 1.04
CA CYS A 74 -4.84 7.37 1.75
C CYS A 74 -5.30 7.16 3.20
N LEU A 75 -6.22 6.21 3.44
CA LEU A 75 -6.69 5.87 4.77
C LEU A 75 -5.57 5.32 5.64
N LEU A 76 -4.82 4.32 5.14
CA LEU A 76 -3.69 3.72 5.86
C LEU A 76 -2.63 4.76 6.24
N GLN A 77 -2.34 5.73 5.35
CA GLN A 77 -1.44 6.85 5.65
C GLN A 77 -1.98 7.79 6.75
N SER A 78 -3.30 7.95 6.85
CA SER A 78 -3.91 8.73 7.95
C SER A 78 -3.78 7.97 9.27
N LEU A 79 -4.11 6.68 9.25
CA LEU A 79 -4.04 5.81 10.42
C LEU A 79 -2.61 5.62 10.93
N GLU A 80 -1.61 5.60 10.05
CA GLU A 80 -0.19 5.55 10.42
C GLU A 80 0.24 6.78 11.22
N LYS A 81 -0.25 7.98 10.85
CA LYS A 81 0.04 9.21 11.62
C LYS A 81 -0.59 9.21 13.01
N GLU A 82 -1.67 8.47 13.18
CA GLU A 82 -2.36 8.27 14.46
C GLU A 82 -1.84 7.03 15.23
N SER A 83 -0.82 6.32 14.72
CA SER A 83 -0.32 5.06 15.28
C SER A 83 -1.36 3.92 15.34
N LEU A 84 -2.41 4.00 14.52
CA LEU A 84 -3.50 3.01 14.45
C LEU A 84 -3.30 1.97 13.34
N ALA A 85 -2.46 2.29 12.35
CA ALA A 85 -1.94 1.33 11.39
C ALA A 85 -0.41 1.38 11.35
N CYS A 86 0.23 0.23 11.21
CA CYS A 86 1.64 0.09 10.97
C CYS A 86 1.79 -0.55 9.60
N MET A 87 2.15 0.27 8.62
CA MET A 87 2.64 -0.25 7.35
C MET A 87 4.00 -0.86 7.65
N GLY A 88 4.08 -2.19 7.57
CA GLY A 88 5.30 -2.94 7.81
C GLY A 88 6.44 -2.22 7.12
N ASN A 89 7.47 -1.87 7.90
CA ASN A 89 8.56 -1.00 7.45
C ASN A 89 8.95 -1.40 6.03
N TRP A 90 8.88 -0.46 5.09
CA TRP A 90 9.43 -0.57 3.72
C TRP A 90 10.89 -1.12 3.70
N TYR A 91 11.53 -1.09 4.87
CA TYR A 91 12.93 -1.34 5.16
C TYR A 91 13.24 -2.71 5.78
N ASP A 92 12.26 -3.53 6.17
CA ASP A 92 12.61 -4.84 6.74
C ASP A 92 12.77 -5.90 5.64
N HIS A 93 14.00 -6.32 5.40
CA HIS A 93 14.38 -7.24 4.33
C HIS A 93 13.90 -8.67 4.56
N THR A 94 13.49 -9.01 5.79
CA THR A 94 12.85 -10.27 6.15
C THR A 94 11.41 -10.39 5.65
N TYR A 95 10.71 -9.26 5.43
CA TYR A 95 9.26 -9.24 5.16
C TYR A 95 8.88 -9.05 3.68
N ALA A 96 9.85 -8.81 2.79
CA ALA A 96 9.56 -8.52 1.39
C ALA A 96 9.03 -9.74 0.59
N ASP A 97 9.41 -10.95 1.03
CA ASP A 97 9.02 -12.24 0.42
C ASP A 97 8.12 -13.07 1.37
N GLN A 98 7.69 -12.51 2.50
CA GLN A 98 6.85 -13.23 3.46
C GLN A 98 5.38 -13.06 3.10
N ASP A 99 4.77 -14.13 2.61
CA ASP A 99 3.34 -14.33 2.71
C ASP A 99 2.94 -14.56 4.18
N PHE A 100 1.64 -14.48 4.47
CA PHE A 100 1.13 -14.72 5.82
C PHE A 100 1.56 -16.08 6.39
N ILE A 101 1.67 -17.10 5.54
CA ILE A 101 2.08 -18.46 5.93
C ILE A 101 3.51 -18.45 6.50
N THR A 102 4.45 -17.86 5.76
CA THR A 102 5.86 -17.78 6.16
C THR A 102 6.03 -16.90 7.39
N LEU A 103 5.29 -15.79 7.44
CA LEU A 103 5.28 -14.89 8.59
C LEU A 103 4.84 -15.62 9.86
N PHE A 104 3.69 -16.29 9.85
CA PHE A 104 3.14 -16.91 11.04
C PHE A 104 3.92 -18.14 11.49
N ARG A 105 4.56 -18.88 10.57
CA ARG A 105 5.50 -19.97 10.92
C ARG A 105 6.75 -19.47 11.64
N SER A 106 7.20 -18.24 11.35
CA SER A 106 8.41 -17.67 11.94
C SER A 106 8.19 -17.01 13.30
N LYS A 107 6.93 -16.83 13.71
CA LYS A 107 6.56 -16.11 14.92
C LYS A 107 6.74 -16.97 16.18
N SER A 108 7.04 -16.29 17.30
CA SER A 108 7.17 -16.95 18.59
C SER A 108 5.84 -17.57 19.01
N LYS A 109 5.87 -18.82 19.50
CA LYS A 109 4.67 -19.51 20.01
C LYS A 109 3.96 -18.79 21.15
N LYS A 110 4.59 -17.77 21.77
CA LYS A 110 3.98 -16.97 22.83
C LYS A 110 3.18 -15.77 22.31
N GLU A 111 3.38 -15.36 21.06
CA GLU A 111 2.68 -14.22 20.47
C GLU A 111 1.27 -14.62 20.03
N SER A 112 0.26 -13.87 20.47
CA SER A 112 -1.11 -14.01 19.95
C SER A 112 -1.23 -13.24 18.64
N VAL A 113 -1.64 -13.93 17.58
CA VAL A 113 -1.74 -13.38 16.22
C VAL A 113 -3.19 -13.41 15.76
N LEU A 114 -3.66 -12.29 15.20
CA LEU A 114 -4.97 -12.18 14.58
C LEU A 114 -4.79 -11.86 13.09
N LEU A 115 -5.26 -12.73 12.20
CA LEU A 115 -5.40 -12.42 10.77
C LEU A 115 -6.86 -12.05 10.46
N ILE A 116 -7.04 -10.91 9.82
CA ILE A 116 -8.30 -10.46 9.23
C ILE A 116 -8.24 -10.74 7.72
N THR A 117 -9.11 -11.63 7.24
CA THR A 117 -9.15 -12.03 5.83
C THR A 117 -10.57 -12.32 5.37
N GLN A 118 -10.88 -11.96 4.12
CA GLN A 118 -12.10 -12.37 3.41
C GLN A 118 -11.83 -13.48 2.38
N ASP A 119 -10.56 -13.84 2.20
CA ASP A 119 -10.12 -14.90 1.30
C ASP A 119 -10.26 -16.26 2.01
N LYS A 120 -11.11 -17.12 1.44
CA LYS A 120 -11.40 -18.46 1.99
C LYS A 120 -10.20 -19.40 1.87
N GLU A 121 -9.41 -19.28 0.81
CA GLU A 121 -8.24 -20.13 0.59
C GLU A 121 -7.11 -19.71 1.53
N LEU A 122 -6.84 -18.41 1.64
CA LEU A 122 -5.88 -17.88 2.61
C LEU A 122 -6.26 -18.29 4.04
N ALA A 123 -7.53 -18.10 4.43
CA ALA A 123 -8.02 -18.52 5.74
C ALA A 123 -7.79 -20.01 5.98
N ALA A 124 -8.14 -20.86 5.01
CA ALA A 124 -7.95 -22.31 5.12
C ALA A 124 -6.47 -22.69 5.25
N ASN A 125 -5.59 -22.08 4.46
CA ASN A 125 -4.15 -22.33 4.48
C ASN A 125 -3.51 -21.90 5.81
N VAL A 126 -3.95 -20.76 6.35
CA VAL A 126 -3.46 -20.22 7.62
C VAL A 126 -3.95 -21.06 8.81
N LEU A 127 -5.23 -21.45 8.82
CA LEU A 127 -5.78 -22.33 9.86
C LEU A 127 -5.15 -23.73 9.82
N ALA A 128 -4.73 -24.21 8.65
CA ALA A 128 -4.02 -25.49 8.50
C ALA A 128 -2.63 -25.52 9.17
N LEU A 129 -2.08 -24.36 9.57
CA LEU A 129 -0.85 -24.29 10.37
C LEU A 129 -1.04 -24.89 11.78
N LYS A 130 -2.28 -24.95 12.28
CA LYS A 130 -2.62 -25.48 13.62
C LYS A 130 -1.84 -24.80 14.75
N GLU A 131 -1.55 -23.50 14.59
CA GLU A 131 -0.90 -22.70 15.63
C GLU A 131 -1.92 -22.29 16.71
N PRO A 132 -1.70 -22.61 18.00
CA PRO A 132 -2.71 -22.45 19.04
C PRO A 132 -3.04 -20.98 19.36
N ASN A 133 -2.10 -20.07 19.08
CA ASN A 133 -2.24 -18.63 19.36
C ASN A 133 -2.58 -17.82 18.10
N LEU A 134 -3.05 -18.48 17.05
CA LEU A 134 -3.43 -17.88 15.78
C LEU A 134 -4.95 -17.87 15.63
N SER A 135 -5.55 -16.69 15.58
CA SER A 135 -6.97 -16.50 15.28
C SER A 135 -7.12 -15.96 13.86
N VAL A 136 -8.08 -16.49 13.11
CA VAL A 136 -8.43 -15.99 11.78
C VAL A 136 -9.89 -15.53 11.80
N ARG A 137 -10.12 -14.28 11.40
CA ARG A 137 -11.45 -13.66 11.42
C ARG A 137 -11.80 -13.03 10.09
N ARG A 138 -13.09 -13.00 9.79
CA ARG A 138 -13.68 -12.28 8.67
C ARG A 138 -14.46 -11.06 9.15
N ILE A 139 -14.59 -10.08 8.26
CA ILE A 139 -15.42 -8.89 8.49
C ILE A 139 -16.87 -9.21 8.13
N LEU A 140 -17.81 -8.91 9.03
CA LEU A 140 -19.24 -8.99 8.79
C LEU A 140 -19.78 -7.70 8.16
N VAL A 141 -21.03 -7.74 7.70
CA VAL A 141 -21.69 -6.59 7.07
C VAL A 141 -21.73 -5.36 7.99
N ASP A 142 -21.87 -5.56 9.29
CA ASP A 142 -21.86 -4.49 10.31
C ASP A 142 -20.44 -4.03 10.71
N GLY A 143 -19.40 -4.53 10.04
CA GLY A 143 -18.00 -4.23 10.34
C GLY A 143 -17.39 -5.07 11.46
N SER A 144 -18.20 -5.80 12.24
CA SER A 144 -17.70 -6.63 13.34
C SER A 144 -16.94 -7.86 12.84
N LEU A 145 -16.14 -8.47 13.72
CA LEU A 145 -15.29 -9.60 13.38
C LEU A 145 -15.90 -10.94 13.82
N SER A 146 -15.86 -11.93 12.93
CA SER A 146 -16.35 -13.29 13.19
C SER A 146 -15.25 -14.32 12.93
N GLU A 147 -15.09 -15.27 13.85
CA GLU A 147 -14.09 -16.34 13.73
C GLU A 147 -14.40 -17.29 12.57
N ILE A 148 -13.37 -17.63 11.79
CA ILE A 148 -13.45 -18.62 10.73
C ILE A 148 -13.05 -19.97 11.31
N LYS A 149 -13.98 -20.93 11.34
CA LYS A 149 -13.71 -22.32 11.74
C LYS A 149 -13.54 -23.17 10.49
N LEU A 150 -12.54 -24.04 10.47
CA LEU A 150 -12.42 -25.08 9.44
C LEU A 150 -13.65 -25.99 9.54
N LYS A 151 -14.43 -26.11 8.46
CA LYS A 151 -15.41 -27.18 8.36
C LYS A 151 -14.64 -28.48 8.13
N GLU A 152 -14.80 -29.44 9.02
CA GLU A 152 -14.41 -30.83 8.74
C GLU A 152 -15.11 -31.25 7.44
N LYS A 153 -14.33 -31.70 6.45
CA LYS A 153 -14.84 -31.96 5.09
C LYS A 153 -15.94 -33.02 5.14
N ALA A 154 -17.11 -32.68 4.58
CA ALA A 154 -18.00 -33.68 4.01
C ALA A 154 -17.71 -33.83 2.51
N SER A 155 -17.24 -35.02 2.14
CA SER A 155 -17.39 -35.72 0.85
C SER A 155 -16.78 -35.11 -0.44
N PHE A 156 -15.60 -35.64 -0.78
CA PHE A 156 -15.12 -36.20 -2.07
C PHE A 156 -15.63 -35.70 -3.44
N TRP A 157 -16.87 -35.22 -3.61
CA TRP A 157 -17.43 -34.83 -4.91
C TRP A 157 -17.20 -33.37 -5.31
N PHE A 158 -16.91 -32.48 -4.36
CA PHE A 158 -16.58 -31.07 -4.66
C PHE A 158 -15.20 -30.88 -5.32
N MET A 159 -14.37 -31.92 -5.32
CA MET A 159 -13.02 -31.90 -5.89
C MET A 159 -13.00 -32.16 -7.41
N LEU A 160 -14.15 -32.48 -8.01
CA LEU A 160 -14.24 -32.89 -9.42
C LEU A 160 -14.77 -31.79 -10.37
N CYS A 161 -15.35 -30.69 -9.86
CA CYS A 161 -15.84 -29.58 -10.68
C CYS A 161 -15.21 -28.23 -10.26
N ASN A 162 -13.94 -28.05 -10.58
CA ASN A 162 -13.34 -26.76 -10.97
C ASN A 162 -11.99 -26.96 -11.69
N LYS A 163 -11.91 -28.04 -12.46
CA LYS A 163 -11.05 -28.11 -13.65
C LYS A 163 -11.88 -27.49 -14.79
N ILE A 164 -11.31 -26.52 -15.53
CA ILE A 164 -11.97 -25.70 -16.57
C ILE A 164 -12.71 -24.52 -15.90
N VAL A 165 -12.06 -23.40 -15.55
CA VAL A 165 -11.66 -22.32 -16.46
C VAL A 165 -10.40 -21.62 -15.91
N ASN A 166 -9.36 -21.46 -16.74
CA ASN A 166 -8.00 -20.92 -16.49
C ASN A 166 -6.85 -21.91 -16.22
N PHE A 167 -7.05 -23.17 -16.63
CA PHE A 167 -5.97 -24.10 -16.97
C PHE A 167 -5.57 -24.04 -18.47
N LEU A 168 -5.50 -22.86 -19.09
CA LEU A 168 -4.95 -22.77 -20.45
C LEU A 168 -3.87 -21.68 -20.50
N PHE A 169 -2.64 -22.16 -20.68
CA PHE A 169 -1.35 -21.47 -20.70
C PHE A 169 -0.76 -21.06 -19.35
N LEU A 170 -0.06 -22.00 -18.71
CA LEU A 170 1.41 -21.97 -18.73
C LEU A 170 1.93 -23.39 -18.45
N SER A 171 2.61 -23.93 -19.46
CA SER A 171 3.24 -25.24 -19.47
C SER A 171 4.28 -25.39 -18.36
N ALA A 172 4.41 -26.64 -17.90
CA ALA A 172 5.30 -27.10 -16.88
C ALA A 172 6.79 -27.08 -17.30
N GLU A 173 7.36 -25.89 -17.53
CA GLU A 173 8.77 -25.76 -17.97
C GLU A 173 9.66 -24.78 -17.19
N ASP A 174 9.22 -24.20 -16.06
CA ASP A 174 10.05 -23.23 -15.31
C ASP A 174 10.32 -23.64 -13.85
N ARG A 175 11.09 -24.72 -13.68
CA ARG A 175 11.77 -25.05 -12.41
C ARG A 175 13.31 -25.05 -12.52
N LEU A 176 13.86 -24.23 -13.41
CA LEU A 176 15.26 -23.83 -13.37
C LEU A 176 15.34 -22.37 -12.92
N SER A 177 15.82 -22.12 -11.70
CA SER A 177 16.09 -20.76 -11.21
C SER A 177 17.20 -20.13 -12.05
N LYS A 178 16.83 -19.30 -13.03
CA LYS A 178 17.81 -18.55 -13.83
C LYS A 178 18.54 -17.57 -12.91
N GLN A 179 19.83 -17.81 -12.70
CA GLN A 179 20.69 -16.93 -11.91
C GLN A 179 21.14 -15.72 -12.73
N GLY A 180 21.15 -14.54 -12.10
CA GLY A 180 21.62 -13.28 -12.66
C GLY A 180 22.59 -12.57 -11.72
N VAL A 181 23.36 -11.64 -12.27
CA VAL A 181 24.33 -10.82 -11.52
C VAL A 181 23.83 -9.39 -11.43
N CYS A 182 23.72 -8.86 -10.20
CA CYS A 182 23.30 -7.48 -10.00
C CYS A 182 24.30 -6.51 -10.64
N LYS A 183 23.82 -5.61 -11.50
CA LYS A 183 24.65 -4.60 -12.19
C LYS A 183 25.44 -3.70 -11.24
N LEU A 184 24.90 -3.43 -10.04
CA LEU A 184 25.47 -2.50 -9.07
C LEU A 184 26.37 -3.18 -8.03
N CYS A 185 25.88 -4.20 -7.30
CA CYS A 185 26.69 -4.88 -6.26
C CYS A 185 27.43 -6.14 -6.72
N LYS A 186 27.24 -6.58 -7.97
CA LYS A 186 27.87 -7.75 -8.57
C LYS A 186 27.58 -9.10 -7.89
N LYS A 187 26.65 -9.15 -6.93
CA LYS A 187 26.20 -10.40 -6.30
C LYS A 187 25.33 -11.22 -7.25
N ARG A 188 25.49 -12.54 -7.21
CA ARG A 188 24.62 -13.53 -7.90
C ARG A 188 23.35 -13.77 -7.10
N MET A 189 22.22 -13.87 -7.79
CA MET A 189 20.92 -14.23 -7.21
C MET A 189 19.95 -14.66 -8.29
N ASP A 190 18.83 -15.23 -7.89
CA ASP A 190 17.75 -15.57 -8.82
C ASP A 190 17.18 -14.30 -9.49
N THR A 191 17.05 -14.35 -10.81
CA THR A 191 16.58 -13.24 -11.65
C THR A 191 15.18 -12.74 -11.30
N ARG A 192 14.35 -13.55 -10.65
CA ARG A 192 13.01 -13.15 -10.18
C ARG A 192 13.04 -12.05 -9.12
N TYR A 193 14.12 -11.97 -8.33
CA TYR A 193 14.32 -10.92 -7.31
C TYR A 193 15.05 -9.67 -7.86
N MET A 194 15.19 -9.59 -9.19
CA MET A 194 15.89 -8.51 -9.86
C MET A 194 14.93 -7.70 -10.73
N LYS A 195 15.01 -6.37 -10.67
CA LYS A 195 14.30 -5.48 -11.60
C LYS A 195 15.32 -4.79 -12.51
N LYS A 196 15.16 -4.93 -13.82
CA LYS A 196 16.10 -4.40 -14.85
C LYS A 196 17.57 -4.82 -14.62
N GLY A 197 17.80 -5.99 -14.03
CA GLY A 197 19.14 -6.51 -13.71
C GLY A 197 19.78 -5.89 -12.47
N ILE A 198 19.00 -5.27 -11.58
CA ILE A 198 19.46 -4.71 -10.31
C ILE A 198 18.70 -5.42 -9.18
N CYS A 199 19.41 -5.83 -8.13
CA CYS A 199 18.80 -6.47 -6.97
C CYS A 199 17.97 -5.47 -6.14
N ALA A 200 16.98 -5.99 -5.41
CA ALA A 200 16.14 -5.20 -4.51
C ALA A 200 16.94 -4.32 -3.55
N THR A 201 18.02 -4.83 -2.93
CA THR A 201 18.88 -4.06 -2.01
C THR A 201 19.52 -2.86 -2.69
N CYS A 202 20.02 -3.04 -3.92
CA CYS A 202 20.63 -1.94 -4.67
C CYS A 202 19.59 -0.94 -5.17
N LEU A 203 18.38 -1.39 -5.51
CA LEU A 203 17.28 -0.51 -5.92
C LEU A 203 16.86 0.47 -4.82
N LYS A 204 16.96 0.07 -3.54
CA LYS A 204 16.66 0.94 -2.37
C LYS A 204 17.74 1.99 -2.11
N LYS A 205 18.99 1.74 -2.50
CA LYS A 205 20.09 2.71 -2.36
C LYS A 205 19.94 3.82 -3.39
N GLY A 206 20.65 4.92 -3.18
CA GLY A 206 20.63 6.03 -4.11
C GLY A 206 21.35 7.24 -3.56
N THR A 207 21.05 8.40 -4.13
CA THR A 207 21.64 9.68 -3.72
C THR A 207 20.68 10.45 -2.83
N ILE A 208 21.21 11.11 -1.81
CA ILE A 208 20.40 11.98 -0.95
C ILE A 208 20.36 13.37 -1.57
N HIS A 209 19.14 13.87 -1.80
CA HIS A 209 18.88 15.24 -2.22
C HIS A 209 18.19 16.01 -1.09
N ARG A 210 18.17 17.33 -1.18
CA ARG A 210 17.50 18.19 -0.19
C ARG A 210 16.30 18.87 -0.81
N CYS A 211 15.18 18.89 -0.09
CA CYS A 211 13.99 19.62 -0.48
C CYS A 211 14.35 21.10 -0.65
N LYS A 212 14.03 21.68 -1.81
CA LYS A 212 14.33 23.08 -2.12
C LYS A 212 13.67 24.07 -1.15
N ARG A 213 12.54 23.70 -0.53
CA ARG A 213 11.79 24.57 0.38
C ARG A 213 12.24 24.45 1.84
N CYS A 214 12.27 23.24 2.39
CA CYS A 214 12.51 23.02 3.82
C CYS A 214 13.86 22.37 4.13
N GLY A 215 14.67 22.02 3.12
CA GLY A 215 15.98 21.38 3.31
C GLY A 215 15.93 19.91 3.74
N LYS A 216 14.74 19.32 3.96
CA LYS A 216 14.56 17.90 4.35
C LYS A 216 15.31 16.99 3.38
N LYS A 217 16.08 16.04 3.92
CA LYS A 217 16.79 15.02 3.14
C LYS A 217 15.77 14.05 2.50
N MET A 218 15.95 13.76 1.21
CA MET A 218 15.10 12.90 0.40
C MET A 218 15.97 11.91 -0.35
N LEU A 219 15.62 10.63 -0.32
CA LEU A 219 16.39 9.61 -1.02
C LEU A 219 15.89 9.46 -2.46
N TYR A 220 16.76 9.77 -3.43
CA TYR A 220 16.52 9.46 -4.84
C TYR A 220 17.10 8.08 -5.14
N THR A 221 16.22 7.09 -5.10
CA THR A 221 16.59 5.68 -5.19
C THR A 221 17.02 5.28 -6.60
N HIS A 222 17.85 4.25 -6.69
CA HIS A 222 18.18 3.58 -7.94
C HIS A 222 16.94 3.00 -8.62
N TYR A 223 15.89 2.67 -7.87
CA TYR A 223 14.58 2.34 -8.43
C TYR A 223 14.02 3.49 -9.28
N LEU A 224 13.88 4.68 -8.69
CA LEU A 224 13.40 5.87 -9.40
C LEU A 224 14.28 6.18 -10.61
N ARG A 225 15.60 6.01 -10.47
CA ARG A 225 16.57 6.29 -11.55
C ARG A 225 16.55 5.30 -12.71
N TYR A 226 16.60 3.99 -12.42
CA TYR A 226 16.87 2.97 -13.43
C TYR A 226 15.63 2.17 -13.84
N VAL A 227 14.61 2.13 -12.98
CA VAL A 227 13.34 1.44 -13.26
C VAL A 227 12.32 2.43 -13.81
N GLU A 228 11.97 3.44 -13.02
CA GLU A 228 10.99 4.47 -13.42
C GLU A 228 11.56 5.50 -14.38
N LYS A 229 12.89 5.63 -14.44
CA LYS A 229 13.59 6.69 -15.18
C LYS A 229 13.08 8.09 -14.81
N ALA A 230 12.61 8.24 -13.57
CA ALA A 230 12.11 9.49 -13.02
C ALA A 230 13.28 10.42 -12.68
N LYS A 231 13.08 11.73 -12.84
CA LYS A 231 14.04 12.74 -12.38
C LYS A 231 13.99 12.88 -10.85
N PRO A 232 15.06 13.34 -10.19
CA PRO A 232 15.04 13.61 -8.75
C PRO A 232 13.94 14.61 -8.38
N PHE A 233 13.22 14.31 -7.31
CA PHE A 233 12.22 15.22 -6.76
C PHE A 233 12.88 16.49 -6.20
N ILE A 234 12.27 17.64 -6.49
CA ILE A 234 12.78 18.96 -6.04
C ILE A 234 12.26 19.29 -4.63
N TYR A 235 11.08 18.77 -4.26
CA TYR A 235 10.40 19.05 -3.00
C TYR A 235 10.04 17.73 -2.31
N CYS A 236 10.02 17.72 -0.97
CA CYS A 236 9.48 16.58 -0.22
C CYS A 236 7.96 16.57 -0.31
N ASP A 237 7.32 15.43 -0.03
CA ASP A 237 5.87 15.25 -0.21
C ASP A 237 5.04 16.33 0.49
N SER A 238 5.37 16.65 1.74
CA SER A 238 4.68 17.73 2.47
C SER A 238 4.80 19.10 1.79
N CYS A 239 5.98 19.45 1.27
CA CYS A 239 6.20 20.71 0.55
C CYS A 239 5.57 20.70 -0.83
N TYR A 240 5.55 19.55 -1.50
CA TYR A 240 4.88 19.38 -2.78
C TYR A 240 3.36 19.56 -2.63
N LEU A 241 2.76 18.90 -1.64
CA LEU A 241 1.33 19.02 -1.32
C LEU A 241 0.96 20.44 -0.89
N PHE A 242 1.75 21.08 -0.02
CA PHE A 242 1.54 22.49 0.31
C PHE A 242 1.53 23.35 -0.95
N ARG A 243 2.49 23.17 -1.86
CA ARG A 243 2.58 23.94 -3.10
C ARG A 243 1.39 23.72 -4.05
N LYS A 244 0.60 22.66 -3.88
CA LYS A 244 -0.63 22.39 -4.63
C LYS A 244 -1.88 23.03 -4.04
N GLN A 245 -1.83 23.49 -2.79
CA GLN A 245 -2.98 24.15 -2.15
C GLN A 245 -3.32 25.45 -2.88
N ILE A 246 -4.62 25.73 -2.99
CA ILE A 246 -5.13 26.97 -3.54
C ILE A 246 -4.82 28.09 -2.55
N TYR A 247 -4.11 29.12 -3.03
CA TYR A 247 -3.86 30.35 -2.29
C TYR A 247 -5.04 31.31 -2.44
N GLU A 248 -5.50 31.53 -3.66
CA GLU A 248 -6.67 32.35 -3.97
C GLU A 248 -7.27 31.98 -5.33
N THR A 249 -8.53 32.37 -5.55
CA THR A 249 -9.23 32.23 -6.82
C THR A 249 -9.56 33.62 -7.37
N ARG A 250 -9.27 33.85 -8.66
CA ARG A 250 -9.49 35.14 -9.34
C ARG A 250 -10.33 34.97 -10.61
N VAL A 251 -10.90 36.07 -11.08
CA VAL A 251 -11.59 36.14 -12.38
C VAL A 251 -10.61 36.66 -13.43
N CYS A 252 -10.56 36.01 -14.60
CA CYS A 252 -9.67 36.41 -15.67
C CYS A 252 -10.15 37.68 -16.38
N GLU A 253 -9.31 38.72 -16.45
CA GLU A 253 -9.61 39.99 -17.15
C GLU A 253 -9.85 39.87 -18.67
N SER A 254 -9.64 38.70 -19.29
CA SER A 254 -9.76 38.51 -20.74
C SER A 254 -10.90 37.60 -21.15
N CYS A 255 -11.15 36.52 -20.40
CA CYS A 255 -12.22 35.58 -20.73
C CYS A 255 -13.34 35.49 -19.67
N GLY A 256 -13.23 36.23 -18.56
CA GLY A 256 -14.24 36.20 -17.48
C GLY A 256 -14.27 34.92 -16.64
N ASN A 257 -13.51 33.87 -17.00
CA ASN A 257 -13.49 32.62 -16.25
C ASN A 257 -12.73 32.74 -14.93
N ARG A 258 -13.20 32.01 -13.91
CA ARG A 258 -12.48 31.83 -12.64
C ARG A 258 -11.25 30.94 -12.85
N PHE A 259 -10.16 31.27 -12.17
CA PHE A 259 -8.96 30.45 -12.14
C PHE A 259 -8.29 30.51 -10.77
N GLU A 260 -7.65 29.40 -10.40
CA GLU A 260 -6.97 29.23 -9.14
C GLU A 260 -5.50 29.63 -9.26
N ILE A 261 -4.97 30.22 -8.20
CA ILE A 261 -3.55 30.45 -8.02
C ILE A 261 -3.11 29.56 -6.85
N THR A 262 -2.18 28.67 -7.12
CA THR A 262 -1.63 27.77 -6.09
C THR A 262 -0.53 28.44 -5.28
N GLN A 263 -0.30 27.96 -4.06
CA GLN A 263 0.84 28.37 -3.23
C GLN A 263 2.19 28.25 -3.98
N GLY A 264 2.34 27.20 -4.79
CA GLY A 264 3.54 27.00 -5.59
C GLY A 264 3.72 28.03 -6.71
N GLU A 265 2.62 28.53 -7.27
CA GLU A 265 2.64 29.67 -8.20
C GLU A 265 3.00 30.95 -7.47
N VAL A 266 2.44 31.22 -6.29
CA VAL A 266 2.81 32.40 -5.50
C VAL A 266 4.31 32.45 -5.22
N GLU A 267 4.89 31.34 -4.75
CA GLU A 267 6.33 31.24 -4.53
C GLU A 267 7.13 31.45 -5.81
N PHE A 268 6.66 30.93 -6.95
CA PHE A 268 7.31 31.12 -8.24
C PHE A 268 7.32 32.59 -8.65
N TYR A 269 6.17 33.26 -8.62
CA TYR A 269 6.04 34.68 -8.96
C TYR A 269 6.88 35.57 -8.04
N LYS A 270 6.81 35.36 -6.71
CA LYS A 270 7.62 36.07 -5.73
C LYS A 270 9.12 35.89 -5.97
N SER A 271 9.57 34.67 -6.27
CA SER A 271 11.00 34.40 -6.54
C SER A 271 11.55 35.11 -7.78
N LYS A 272 10.67 35.62 -8.64
CA LYS A 272 11.00 36.39 -9.84
C LYS A 272 10.74 37.88 -9.69
N ASN A 273 10.32 38.33 -8.50
CA ASN A 273 9.82 39.69 -8.26
C ASN A 273 8.70 40.08 -9.23
N TRP A 274 7.84 39.13 -9.59
CA TRP A 274 6.71 39.33 -10.50
C TRP A 274 5.40 39.45 -9.74
N VAL A 275 4.49 40.25 -10.28
CA VAL A 275 3.12 40.37 -9.76
C VAL A 275 2.31 39.13 -10.13
N LEU A 276 1.44 38.70 -9.21
CA LEU A 276 0.52 37.59 -9.45
C LEU A 276 -0.38 37.86 -10.66
N PRO A 277 -0.68 36.82 -11.46
CA PRO A 277 -1.40 37.00 -12.70
C PRO A 277 -2.83 37.51 -12.48
N LYS A 278 -3.27 38.42 -13.37
CA LYS A 278 -4.66 38.86 -13.49
C LYS A 278 -5.45 38.08 -14.56
N ARG A 279 -4.78 37.18 -15.29
CA ARG A 279 -5.33 36.37 -16.39
C ARG A 279 -5.04 34.90 -16.18
N CYS A 280 -5.94 34.03 -16.64
CA CYS A 280 -5.77 32.58 -16.57
C CYS A 280 -4.58 32.10 -17.43
N LYS A 281 -4.16 30.85 -17.23
CA LYS A 281 -3.01 30.27 -17.94
C LYS A 281 -3.18 30.27 -19.47
N ASN A 282 -4.39 30.03 -19.96
CA ASN A 282 -4.68 29.94 -21.40
C ASN A 282 -4.56 31.32 -22.07
N CYS A 283 -5.22 32.34 -21.52
CA CYS A 283 -5.14 33.72 -22.05
C CYS A 283 -3.72 34.30 -21.98
N ARG A 284 -2.90 33.89 -20.98
CA ARG A 284 -1.48 34.28 -20.93
C ARG A 284 -0.64 33.63 -22.02
N LYS A 285 -0.94 32.38 -22.40
CA LYS A 285 -0.21 31.67 -23.46
C LYS A 285 -0.51 32.21 -24.85
N GLN A 286 -1.75 32.62 -25.11
CA GLN A 286 -2.18 33.18 -26.40
C GLN A 286 -1.56 34.56 -26.72
N ARG A 287 -0.94 35.22 -25.73
CA ARG A 287 -0.26 36.52 -25.89
C ARG A 287 1.26 36.41 -25.97
N LYS A 288 1.80 35.19 -25.87
CA LYS A 288 3.22 34.92 -26.09
C LYS A 288 3.43 34.55 -27.54
#